data_AF-A0A0R0C6Z3-F1
#
_entry.id   AF-A0A0R0C6Z3-F1
#
_cell.length_a   1.000
_cell.length_b   1.000
_cell.length_c   1.000
_cell.angle_alpha   90.00
_cell.angle_beta   90.00
_cell.angle_gamma   90.00
#
_symmetry.space_group_name_H-M   'P 1'
#
loop_
_entity.id
_entity.type
_entity.pdbx_description
1 polymer ?
#
loop_
_entity_poly.entity_id
_entity_poly.type
_entity_poly.pdbx_seq_one_letter_code
_entity_poly.pdbx_strand_id
1 'polypeptide(L)'
;MQERAKLMGSESLTAAVVNDNGTKRKPGLIEIDFMPGMGYMTISVYRPDMVEANPTQMVADIMLAVLEGERETSFAFADVYDKVEGEFQYYKTKYATFPHRKCVGWMAYVPKKVSAEQLPLAASVLPAADGSIVVSVDDAFDLANKDHIQRANEVEMDMNDLGLLPVTDPTF
;
A
#
# COMPACT_ATOMS: atom_id res chain seq x y z
N MET A 1 2.66 -21.17 -13.33
CA MET A 1 4.00 -20.65 -12.97
C MET A 1 4.67 -19.86 -14.09
N GLN A 2 4.60 -20.28 -15.36
CA GLN A 2 5.27 -19.57 -16.47
C GLN A 2 4.58 -18.28 -16.94
N GLU A 3 3.33 -18.03 -16.58
CA GLU A 3 2.60 -16.83 -17.02
C GLU A 3 2.88 -15.59 -16.16
N ARG A 4 3.29 -15.77 -14.89
CA ARG A 4 3.72 -14.68 -14.00
C ARG A 4 5.15 -14.20 -14.30
N ALA A 5 6.00 -15.08 -14.84
CA ALA A 5 7.37 -14.75 -15.21
C ALA A 5 7.47 -13.86 -16.46
N LYS A 6 6.39 -13.76 -17.26
CA LYS A 6 6.41 -13.00 -18.54
C LYS A 6 5.94 -11.55 -18.40
N LEU A 7 5.34 -11.18 -17.28
CA LEU A 7 4.87 -9.82 -16.97
C LEU A 7 5.82 -9.05 -16.03
N MET A 8 6.83 -9.71 -15.47
CA MET A 8 7.78 -9.13 -14.52
C MET A 8 9.18 -9.10 -15.13
N GLY A 9 9.42 -8.12 -16.00
CA GLY A 9 10.74 -7.79 -16.49
C GLY A 9 11.57 -7.05 -15.44
N SER A 10 11.96 -7.73 -14.36
CA SER A 10 13.24 -7.59 -13.64
C SER A 10 13.17 -8.32 -12.29
N GLU A 11 14.32 -8.86 -11.91
CA GLU A 11 14.57 -9.83 -10.85
C GLU A 11 14.07 -9.36 -9.47
N SER A 12 13.08 -10.05 -8.90
CA SER A 12 12.73 -9.92 -7.49
C SER A 12 12.35 -11.27 -6.89
N LEU A 13 13.02 -11.59 -5.78
CA LEU A 13 12.94 -12.86 -5.06
C LEU A 13 11.57 -12.97 -4.38
N THR A 14 10.70 -13.81 -4.94
CA THR A 14 9.37 -14.11 -4.36
C THR A 14 9.49 -15.29 -3.37
N ALA A 15 8.96 -15.15 -2.16
CA ALA A 15 8.64 -16.30 -1.32
C ALA A 15 7.23 -16.15 -0.75
N ALA A 16 6.27 -16.82 -1.38
CA ALA A 16 4.92 -17.01 -0.87
C ALA A 16 4.57 -18.50 -0.95
N VAL A 17 4.59 -19.20 0.18
CA VAL A 17 3.76 -20.42 0.33
C VAL A 17 2.42 -19.94 0.88
N VAL A 18 1.53 -19.50 -0.02
CA VAL A 18 0.14 -19.22 0.36
C VAL A 18 -0.69 -20.40 -0.11
N ASN A 19 -0.79 -21.40 0.75
CA ASN A 19 -1.80 -22.43 0.61
C ASN A 19 -2.97 -22.01 1.49
N ASP A 20 -4.04 -21.50 0.89
CA ASP A 20 -5.31 -21.30 1.58
C ASP A 20 -6.46 -21.53 0.61
N ASN A 21 -7.21 -22.59 0.88
CA ASN A 21 -8.19 -23.21 0.00
C ASN A 21 -9.63 -22.71 0.26
N GLY A 22 -9.87 -21.58 0.93
CA GLY A 22 -11.25 -21.17 1.13
C GLY A 22 -11.49 -19.80 1.77
N THR A 23 -12.45 -19.08 1.19
CA THR A 23 -13.15 -17.89 1.73
C THR A 23 -12.42 -16.54 1.73
N LYS A 24 -13.22 -15.46 1.68
CA LYS A 24 -12.78 -14.05 1.72
C LYS A 24 -12.04 -13.79 3.04
N ARG A 25 -10.91 -13.05 2.99
CA ARG A 25 -10.16 -12.63 4.18
C ARG A 25 -10.65 -11.23 4.58
N LYS A 26 -10.92 -10.97 5.86
CA LYS A 26 -11.42 -9.66 6.31
C LYS A 26 -10.60 -9.12 7.49
N PRO A 27 -9.76 -8.08 7.30
CA PRO A 27 -9.30 -7.61 6.01
C PRO A 27 -8.47 -8.70 5.33
N GLY A 28 -8.11 -8.42 4.09
CA GLY A 28 -7.28 -9.28 3.26
C GLY A 28 -5.91 -9.62 3.86
N LEU A 29 -5.04 -10.15 3.00
CA LEU A 29 -3.60 -10.10 3.25
C LEU A 29 -3.15 -8.66 3.01
N ILE A 30 -2.45 -8.05 3.96
CA ILE A 30 -1.76 -6.78 3.72
C ILE A 30 -0.34 -7.10 3.26
N GLU A 31 0.04 -6.55 2.12
CA GLU A 31 1.41 -6.61 1.62
C GLU A 31 1.99 -5.19 1.70
N ILE A 32 2.94 -5.00 2.60
CA ILE A 32 3.73 -3.76 2.67
C ILE A 32 4.91 -3.95 1.73
N ASP A 33 4.85 -3.29 0.58
CA ASP A 33 5.89 -3.34 -0.43
C ASP A 33 6.89 -2.20 -0.22
N PHE A 34 8.16 -2.58 -0.14
CA PHE A 34 9.24 -1.72 0.28
C PHE A 34 10.46 -1.85 -0.65
N MET A 35 11.02 -0.71 -1.08
CA MET A 35 12.17 -0.64 -1.98
C MET A 35 13.38 0.01 -1.26
N PRO A 36 14.21 -0.77 -0.54
CA PRO A 36 15.46 -0.26 0.02
C PRO A 36 16.49 0.01 -1.07
N GLY A 37 17.54 0.76 -0.70
CA GLY A 37 18.70 0.97 -1.57
C GLY A 37 19.40 -0.32 -2.06
N MET A 38 19.12 -1.48 -1.46
CA MET A 38 19.73 -2.76 -1.80
C MET A 38 18.77 -3.86 -2.31
N GLY A 39 17.54 -3.51 -2.72
CA GLY A 39 16.67 -4.51 -3.36
C GLY A 39 15.18 -4.25 -3.19
N TYR A 40 14.44 -5.30 -2.86
CA TYR A 40 12.99 -5.29 -2.69
C TYR A 40 12.61 -6.18 -1.52
N MET A 41 11.70 -5.71 -0.68
CA MET A 41 11.16 -6.45 0.45
C MET A 41 9.65 -6.32 0.48
N THR A 42 8.95 -7.42 0.78
CA THR A 42 7.52 -7.40 1.09
C THR A 42 7.32 -7.93 2.49
N ILE A 43 6.59 -7.20 3.31
CA ILE A 43 6.13 -7.66 4.63
C ILE A 43 4.66 -8.01 4.51
N SER A 44 4.35 -9.27 4.81
CA SER A 44 2.99 -9.79 4.75
C SER A 44 2.36 -9.88 6.14
N VAL A 45 1.29 -9.13 6.38
CA VAL A 45 0.51 -9.17 7.62
C VAL A 45 -0.81 -9.90 7.36
N TYR A 46 -1.00 -11.04 8.04
CA TYR A 46 -2.16 -11.91 7.83
C TYR A 46 -3.23 -11.69 8.90
N ARG A 47 -4.46 -11.36 8.47
CA ARG A 47 -5.64 -11.16 9.34
C ARG A 47 -5.36 -10.31 10.59
N PRO A 48 -4.88 -9.07 10.40
CA PRO A 48 -4.60 -8.19 11.52
C PRO A 48 -5.85 -7.80 12.34
N ASP A 49 -7.06 -7.94 11.76
CA ASP A 49 -8.35 -7.82 12.46
C ASP A 49 -8.52 -8.76 13.65
N MET A 50 -7.88 -9.93 13.58
CA MET A 50 -7.98 -10.94 14.63
C MET A 50 -7.26 -10.51 15.91
N VAL A 51 -6.37 -9.51 15.81
CA VAL A 51 -5.69 -8.89 16.95
C VAL A 51 -6.50 -7.69 17.43
N GLU A 52 -6.90 -6.80 16.52
CA GLU A 52 -7.72 -5.62 16.82
C GLU A 52 -8.63 -5.27 15.64
N ALA A 53 -9.85 -4.79 15.91
CA ALA A 53 -10.83 -4.54 14.86
C ALA A 53 -10.38 -3.49 13.81
N ASN A 54 -9.66 -2.45 14.25
CA ASN A 54 -9.04 -1.46 13.39
C ASN A 54 -7.51 -1.56 13.51
N PRO A 55 -6.82 -2.23 12.57
CA PRO A 55 -5.38 -2.43 12.63
C PRO A 55 -4.55 -1.31 11.99
N THR A 56 -5.16 -0.16 11.69
CA THR A 56 -4.50 0.94 10.96
C THR A 56 -3.22 1.38 11.64
N GLN A 57 -3.25 1.63 12.96
CA GLN A 57 -2.09 2.08 13.70
C GLN A 57 -1.00 1.00 13.73
N MET A 58 -1.36 -0.27 13.95
CA MET A 58 -0.39 -1.37 13.92
C MET A 58 0.33 -1.49 12.57
N VAL A 59 -0.39 -1.37 11.45
CA VAL A 59 0.21 -1.44 10.10
C VAL A 59 1.14 -0.23 9.87
N ALA A 60 0.73 0.95 10.31
CA ALA A 60 1.55 2.15 10.24
C ALA A 60 2.82 2.04 11.09
N ASP A 61 2.73 1.50 12.31
CA ASP A 61 3.87 1.29 13.21
C ASP A 61 4.86 0.29 12.63
N ILE A 62 4.38 -0.79 11.99
CA ILE A 62 5.24 -1.74 11.26
C ILE A 62 5.95 -1.01 10.11
N MET A 63 5.24 -0.20 9.32
CA MET A 63 5.84 0.57 8.24
C MET A 63 6.89 1.56 8.78
N LEU A 64 6.60 2.26 9.88
CA LEU A 64 7.55 3.17 10.53
C LEU A 64 8.81 2.44 10.99
N ALA A 65 8.68 1.29 11.66
CA ALA A 65 9.81 0.51 12.13
C ALA A 65 10.74 0.07 10.98
N VAL A 66 10.17 -0.23 9.81
CA VAL A 66 10.95 -0.55 8.59
C VAL A 66 11.66 0.68 8.06
N LEU A 67 10.94 1.80 7.96
CA LEU A 67 11.50 3.08 7.48
C LEU A 67 12.62 3.61 8.38
N GLU A 68 12.57 3.37 9.69
CA GLU A 68 13.64 3.74 10.63
C GLU A 68 14.94 2.96 10.38
N GLY A 69 14.84 1.71 9.93
CA GLY A 69 15.98 0.85 9.59
C GLY A 69 16.61 1.17 8.23
N GLU A 70 15.84 1.78 7.33
CA GLU A 70 16.19 1.86 5.91
C GLU A 70 16.27 3.31 5.42
N ARG A 71 17.50 3.82 5.40
CA ARG A 71 17.80 5.18 4.94
C ARG A 71 17.56 5.29 3.43
N GLU A 72 17.14 6.47 2.99
CA GLU A 72 16.92 6.81 1.57
C GLU A 72 15.74 6.11 0.89
N THR A 73 14.76 5.64 1.66
CA THR A 73 13.50 5.14 1.09
C THR A 73 12.86 6.22 0.21
N SER A 74 12.65 5.89 -1.07
CA SER A 74 12.01 6.80 -2.02
C SER A 74 10.49 6.70 -2.03
N PHE A 75 9.96 5.52 -1.69
CA PHE A 75 8.52 5.25 -1.61
C PHE A 75 8.28 3.91 -0.90
N ALA A 76 7.20 3.83 -0.11
CA ALA A 76 6.68 2.57 0.43
C ALA A 76 5.16 2.66 0.50
N PHE A 77 4.45 1.55 0.34
CA PHE A 77 2.99 1.55 0.45
C PHE A 77 2.46 0.19 0.90
N ALA A 78 1.29 0.21 1.51
CA ALA A 78 0.54 -0.97 1.91
C ALA A 78 -0.50 -1.28 0.82
N ASP A 79 -0.19 -2.25 -0.04
CA ASP A 79 -1.17 -2.81 -0.95
C ASP A 79 -2.10 -3.77 -0.20
N VAL A 80 -3.34 -3.82 -0.67
CA VAL A 80 -4.35 -4.69 -0.11
C VAL A 80 -4.65 -5.77 -1.13
N TYR A 81 -4.51 -7.02 -0.71
CA TYR A 81 -4.83 -8.19 -1.51
C TYR A 81 -6.02 -8.93 -0.91
N ASP A 82 -7.10 -9.03 -1.68
CA ASP A 82 -8.31 -9.73 -1.24
C ASP A 82 -9.00 -10.48 -2.40
N LYS A 83 -9.87 -11.42 -2.03
CA LYS A 83 -10.73 -12.16 -2.94
C LYS A 83 -12.09 -11.47 -3.03
N VAL A 84 -12.30 -10.69 -4.08
CA VAL A 84 -13.55 -9.99 -4.38
C VAL A 84 -14.27 -10.73 -5.51
N GLU A 85 -15.53 -11.10 -5.27
CA GLU A 85 -16.38 -11.82 -6.25
C GLU A 85 -15.76 -13.13 -6.78
N GLY A 86 -14.92 -13.79 -5.99
CA GLY A 86 -14.29 -15.05 -6.37
C GLY A 86 -12.93 -14.91 -7.06
N GLU A 87 -12.52 -13.69 -7.37
CA GLU A 87 -11.23 -13.38 -8.01
C GLU A 87 -10.29 -12.68 -7.03
N PHE A 88 -9.00 -12.98 -7.13
CA PHE A 88 -7.97 -12.28 -6.39
C PHE A 88 -7.66 -10.94 -7.03
N GLN A 89 -7.71 -9.88 -6.22
CA GLN A 89 -7.57 -8.50 -6.67
C GLN A 89 -6.61 -7.76 -5.75
N TYR A 90 -5.85 -6.85 -6.35
CA TYR A 90 -4.98 -5.92 -5.63
C TYR A 90 -5.54 -4.52 -5.81
N TYR A 91 -5.41 -3.67 -4.80
CA TYR A 91 -5.78 -2.26 -4.94
C TYR A 91 -5.01 -1.64 -6.12
N LYS A 92 -3.68 -1.80 -6.11
CA LYS A 92 -2.76 -1.18 -7.09
C LYS A 92 -3.12 -1.49 -8.55
N THR A 93 -3.53 -2.71 -8.86
CA THR A 93 -3.72 -3.14 -10.25
C THR A 93 -5.13 -2.88 -10.78
N LYS A 94 -6.14 -2.83 -9.89
CA LYS A 94 -7.54 -2.78 -10.30
C LYS A 94 -8.25 -1.48 -9.91
N TYR A 95 -7.76 -0.76 -8.91
CA TYR A 95 -8.48 0.36 -8.30
C TYR A 95 -7.69 1.68 -8.27
N ALA A 96 -6.36 1.64 -8.35
CA ALA A 96 -5.52 2.84 -8.35
C ALA A 96 -5.94 3.84 -9.44
N THR A 97 -5.95 5.13 -9.07
CA THR A 97 -6.42 6.23 -9.92
C THR A 97 -5.51 6.49 -11.11
N PHE A 98 -4.20 6.30 -10.91
CA PHE A 98 -3.16 6.64 -11.88
C PHE A 98 -2.33 5.40 -12.26
N PRO A 99 -2.65 4.71 -13.37
CA PRO A 99 -1.98 3.47 -13.76
C PRO A 99 -0.45 3.59 -13.97
N HIS A 100 0.04 4.79 -14.28
CA HIS A 100 1.45 5.07 -14.56
C HIS A 100 2.19 5.73 -13.40
N ARG A 101 1.59 5.76 -12.20
CA ARG A 101 2.19 6.33 -11.00
C ARG A 101 2.14 5.34 -9.85
N LYS A 102 2.95 5.60 -8.83
CA LYS A 102 2.78 4.97 -7.52
C LYS A 102 1.41 5.36 -6.95
N CYS A 103 0.83 4.47 -6.16
CA CYS A 103 -0.51 4.62 -5.58
C CYS A 103 -0.43 4.57 -4.06
N VAL A 104 -1.51 4.99 -3.39
CA VAL A 104 -1.55 5.04 -1.92
C VAL A 104 -2.11 3.74 -1.36
N GLY A 105 -3.17 3.20 -1.97
CA GLY A 105 -3.90 2.07 -1.40
C GLY A 105 -4.41 2.40 0.00
N TRP A 106 -4.07 1.55 0.97
CA TRP A 106 -4.43 1.83 2.36
C TRP A 106 -3.57 2.94 2.96
N MET A 107 -2.25 2.87 2.82
CA MET A 107 -1.33 3.90 3.28
C MET A 107 -0.04 3.90 2.47
N ALA A 108 0.56 5.07 2.31
CA ALA A 108 1.84 5.22 1.64
C ALA A 108 2.77 6.21 2.36
N TYR A 109 4.04 5.86 2.38
CA TYR A 109 5.13 6.74 2.76
C TYR A 109 5.59 7.57 1.57
N VAL A 110 5.79 8.87 1.83
CA VAL A 110 6.42 9.80 0.90
C VAL A 110 7.61 10.48 1.59
N PRO A 111 8.76 10.65 0.90
CA PRO A 111 9.97 11.28 1.45
C PRO A 111 9.84 12.82 1.44
N LYS A 112 8.70 13.32 1.91
CA LYS A 112 8.37 14.73 2.04
C LYS A 112 7.47 14.91 3.24
N LYS A 113 7.83 15.83 4.12
CA LYS A 113 7.00 16.19 5.26
C LYS A 113 5.75 16.92 4.76
N VAL A 114 4.60 16.32 5.01
CA VAL A 114 3.29 16.90 4.73
C VAL A 114 2.47 16.97 6.01
N SER A 115 1.55 17.94 6.06
CA SER A 115 0.64 18.10 7.19
C SER A 115 -0.79 17.66 6.84
N ALA A 116 -1.61 17.42 7.85
CA ALA A 116 -3.01 17.05 7.66
C ALA A 116 -3.81 18.15 6.94
N GLU A 117 -3.42 19.42 7.08
CA GLU A 117 -4.06 20.53 6.36
C GLU A 117 -3.78 20.50 4.86
N GLN A 118 -2.67 19.89 4.43
CA GLN A 118 -2.33 19.74 3.01
C GLN A 118 -3.06 18.56 2.37
N LEU A 119 -3.48 17.57 3.16
CA LEU A 119 -4.17 16.36 2.72
C LEU A 119 -5.45 16.15 3.55
N PRO A 120 -6.45 17.03 3.42
CA PRO A 120 -7.63 17.02 4.27
C PRO A 120 -8.52 15.78 4.09
N LEU A 121 -8.37 15.06 2.97
CA LEU A 121 -9.09 13.82 2.70
C LEU A 121 -8.43 12.61 3.36
N ALA A 122 -7.14 12.69 3.74
CA ALA A 122 -6.46 11.60 4.43
C ALA A 122 -7.08 11.37 5.81
N ALA A 123 -7.22 10.11 6.20
CA ALA A 123 -7.70 9.76 7.53
C ALA A 123 -6.69 10.18 8.61
N SER A 124 -5.40 10.01 8.33
CA SER A 124 -4.32 10.55 9.15
C SER A 124 -3.05 10.77 8.34
N VAL A 125 -2.19 11.65 8.86
CA VAL A 125 -0.83 11.87 8.35
C VAL A 125 0.13 11.69 9.51
N LEU A 126 0.92 10.63 9.47
CA LEU A 126 1.85 10.25 10.53
C LEU A 126 3.27 10.72 10.18
N PRO A 127 4.00 11.32 11.12
CA PRO A 127 5.37 11.73 10.88
C PRO A 127 6.31 10.52 10.76
N ALA A 128 7.21 10.56 9.78
CA ALA A 128 8.34 9.64 9.66
C ALA A 128 9.66 10.44 9.67
N ALA A 129 10.80 9.77 9.84
CA ALA A 129 12.11 10.44 9.98
C ALA A 129 12.39 11.43 8.82
N ASP A 130 12.27 10.94 7.59
CA ASP A 130 12.57 11.69 6.36
C ASP A 130 11.32 12.03 5.54
N GLY A 131 10.13 11.92 6.13
CA GLY A 131 8.88 12.08 5.39
C GLY A 131 7.62 11.93 6.22
N SER A 132 6.58 11.41 5.56
CA SER A 132 5.26 11.22 6.16
C SER A 132 4.63 9.95 5.63
N ILE A 133 3.88 9.24 6.49
CA ILE A 133 2.96 8.18 6.07
C ILE A 133 1.57 8.81 5.98
N VAL A 134 0.96 8.71 4.80
CA VAL A 134 -0.41 9.15 4.55
C VAL A 134 -1.30 7.93 4.60
N VAL A 135 -2.34 7.98 5.44
CA VAL A 135 -3.32 6.91 5.60
C VAL A 135 -4.62 7.32 4.93
N SER A 136 -5.09 6.50 4.00
CA SER A 136 -6.35 6.74 3.28
C SER A 136 -7.57 6.49 4.16
N VAL A 137 -7.58 5.38 4.91
CA VAL A 137 -8.72 4.90 5.70
C VAL A 137 -8.24 4.45 7.08
N ASP A 138 -8.88 4.95 8.14
CA ASP A 138 -8.67 4.53 9.52
C ASP A 138 -9.64 3.41 9.91
N ASP A 139 -9.52 2.30 9.18
CA ASP A 139 -10.24 1.05 9.39
C ASP A 139 -9.54 -0.06 8.59
N ALA A 140 -9.84 -1.32 8.93
CA ALA A 140 -9.43 -2.48 8.15
C ALA A 140 -9.82 -2.34 6.67
N PHE A 141 -8.84 -2.08 5.79
CA PHE A 141 -9.11 -1.80 4.39
C PHE A 141 -9.74 -3.01 3.68
N ASP A 142 -10.91 -2.83 3.06
CA ASP A 142 -11.68 -3.88 2.39
C ASP A 142 -11.90 -3.50 0.93
N LEU A 143 -11.37 -4.30 0.00
CA LEU A 143 -11.55 -4.10 -1.45
C LEU A 143 -12.99 -4.30 -1.93
N ALA A 144 -13.88 -4.88 -1.13
CA ALA A 144 -15.30 -4.92 -1.42
C ALA A 144 -16.05 -3.69 -0.91
N ASN A 145 -15.42 -2.86 -0.07
CA ASN A 145 -16.02 -1.62 0.41
C ASN A 145 -15.69 -0.48 -0.57
N LYS A 146 -16.71 -0.04 -1.30
CA LYS A 146 -16.59 1.05 -2.27
C LYS A 146 -16.18 2.38 -1.62
N ASP A 147 -16.56 2.61 -0.37
CA ASP A 147 -16.21 3.83 0.35
C ASP A 147 -14.70 3.87 0.66
N HIS A 148 -14.10 2.71 0.97
CA HIS A 148 -12.65 2.60 1.21
C HIS A 148 -11.87 2.86 -0.07
N ILE A 149 -12.31 2.26 -1.18
CA ILE A 149 -11.72 2.51 -2.50
C ILE A 149 -11.85 4.00 -2.86
N GLN A 150 -13.06 4.55 -2.81
CA GLN A 150 -13.29 5.96 -3.16
C GLN A 150 -12.39 6.89 -2.35
N ARG A 151 -12.27 6.64 -1.04
CA ARG A 151 -11.42 7.45 -0.18
C ARG A 151 -9.94 7.35 -0.54
N ALA A 152 -9.44 6.15 -0.84
CA ALA A 152 -8.06 5.97 -1.30
C ALA A 152 -7.80 6.68 -2.63
N ASN A 153 -8.74 6.62 -3.56
CA ASN A 153 -8.66 7.32 -4.84
C ASN A 153 -8.67 8.86 -4.66
N GLU A 154 -9.50 9.39 -3.76
CA GLU A 154 -9.55 10.82 -3.42
C GLU A 154 -8.21 11.30 -2.83
N VAL A 155 -7.65 10.55 -1.88
CA VAL A 155 -6.34 10.84 -1.29
C VAL A 155 -5.22 10.75 -2.32
N GLU A 156 -5.29 9.80 -3.25
CA GLU A 156 -4.35 9.70 -4.37
C GLU A 156 -4.36 10.93 -5.28
N MET A 157 -5.54 11.49 -5.56
CA MET A 157 -5.67 12.71 -6.36
C MET A 157 -4.99 13.89 -5.65
N ASP A 158 -5.30 14.11 -4.37
CA ASP A 158 -4.67 15.17 -3.56
C ASP A 158 -3.14 15.00 -3.51
N MET A 159 -2.67 13.78 -3.28
CA MET A 159 -1.23 13.48 -3.24
C MET A 159 -0.56 13.68 -4.60
N ASN A 160 -1.23 13.32 -5.69
CA ASN A 160 -0.71 13.56 -7.05
C ASN A 160 -0.60 15.06 -7.34
N ASP A 161 -1.60 15.87 -6.98
CA ASP A 161 -1.60 17.31 -7.19
C ASP A 161 -0.47 18.02 -6.43
N LEU A 162 -0.06 17.47 -5.28
CA LEU A 162 1.10 17.91 -4.51
C LEU A 162 2.45 17.36 -5.03
N GLY A 163 2.43 16.58 -6.11
CA GLY A 163 3.60 15.95 -6.72
C GLY A 163 4.23 14.84 -5.88
N LEU A 164 3.43 14.18 -5.01
CA LEU A 164 3.92 13.19 -4.05
C LEU A 164 3.96 11.75 -4.60
N LEU A 165 3.33 11.49 -5.75
CA LEU A 165 3.26 10.17 -6.36
C LEU A 165 4.23 10.06 -7.56
N PRO A 166 5.37 9.38 -7.41
CA PRO A 166 6.34 9.20 -8.49
C PRO A 166 5.75 8.44 -9.69
N VAL A 167 6.27 8.74 -10.87
CA VAL A 167 5.94 8.01 -12.09
C VAL A 167 6.59 6.62 -12.05
N THR A 168 5.84 5.57 -12.37
CA THR A 168 6.37 4.19 -12.43
C THR A 168 6.97 3.85 -13.79
N ASP A 169 6.58 4.60 -14.83
CA ASP A 169 7.11 4.49 -16.20
C ASP A 169 7.47 5.88 -16.75
N PRO A 170 8.77 6.25 -16.79
CA PRO A 170 9.21 7.57 -17.21
C PRO A 170 9.17 7.81 -18.73
N THR A 171 8.63 6.88 -19.54
CA THR A 171 8.61 6.99 -21.01
C THR A 171 7.36 7.63 -21.62
N PHE A 172 6.50 8.25 -20.80
CA PHE A 172 5.37 9.09 -21.24
C PHE A 172 5.64 10.58 -21.05
#